data_AF-A0A2D8N068-F1
#
_entry.id   AF-A0A2D8N068-F1
#
_cell.length_a   1.000
_cell.length_b   1.000
_cell.length_c   1.000
_cell.angle_alpha   90.00
_cell.angle_beta   90.00
_cell.angle_gamma   90.00
#
_symmetry.space_group_name_H-M   'P 1'
#
loop_
_entity.id
_entity.type
_entity.pdbx_description
1 polymer ?
#
loop_
_entity_poly.entity_id
_entity_poly.type
_entity_poly.pdbx_seq_one_letter_code
_entity_poly.pdbx_strand_id
1 'polypeptide(L)' 'GSSPSCNESADSNGDGAIDLSDGIYLLSYLFLGGPAPASPGPPIEACGPVPADSLLGCEAYSGC' A
#
# COMPACT_ATOMS: atom_id res chain seq x y z
N GLY A 1 15.00 7.85 6.81
CA GLY A 1 13.76 8.43 6.27
C GLY A 1 12.77 8.56 7.40
N SER A 2 11.89 9.55 7.35
CA SER A 2 10.76 9.62 8.28
C SER A 2 9.73 8.56 7.92
N SER A 3 9.07 7.96 8.92
CA SER A 3 7.95 7.05 8.67
C SER A 3 6.82 7.78 7.93
N PRO A 4 6.13 7.12 6.99
CA PRO A 4 4.97 7.70 6.34
C PRO A 4 3.83 7.94 7.35
N SER A 5 2.95 8.89 7.06
CA SER A 5 1.74 9.14 7.86
C SER A 5 0.70 8.02 7.78
N CYS A 6 0.89 7.10 6.82
CA CYS A 6 0.07 5.92 6.59
C CYS A 6 1.00 4.76 6.29
N ASN A 7 1.27 3.94 7.30
CA ASN A 7 2.13 2.77 7.15
C ASN A 7 1.49 1.73 6.23
N GLU A 8 0.16 1.67 6.20
CA GLU A 8 -0.58 0.84 5.23
C GLU A 8 -0.18 1.10 3.79
N SER A 9 0.08 2.36 3.43
CA SER A 9 0.45 2.71 2.04
C SER A 9 1.82 2.17 1.64
N ALA A 10 2.62 1.72 2.61
CA ALA A 10 3.90 1.06 2.36
C ALA A 10 3.76 -0.46 2.25
N ASP A 11 2.66 -1.05 2.73
CA ASP A 11 2.30 -2.46 2.58
C ASP A 11 1.59 -2.67 1.24
N SER A 12 2.39 -2.79 0.19
CA SER A 12 1.88 -2.87 -1.19
C SER A 12 1.35 -4.25 -1.54
N ASN A 13 1.83 -5.28 -0.84
CA ASN A 13 1.42 -6.66 -1.04
C ASN A 13 0.22 -7.06 -0.13
N GLY A 14 -0.10 -6.25 0.90
CA GLY A 14 -1.22 -6.42 1.83
C GLY A 14 -1.01 -7.51 2.88
N ASP A 15 0.23 -7.83 3.25
CA ASP A 15 0.56 -8.93 4.16
C ASP A 15 0.70 -8.53 5.64
N GLY A 16 0.55 -7.23 5.94
CA GLY A 16 0.65 -6.67 7.29
C GLY A 16 2.08 -6.44 7.77
N ALA A 17 3.08 -6.61 6.91
CA ALA A 17 4.47 -6.26 7.15
C ALA A 17 4.96 -5.25 6.11
N ILE A 18 5.88 -4.37 6.53
CA ILE A 18 6.57 -3.46 5.61
C ILE A 18 7.97 -4.01 5.41
N ASP A 19 8.22 -4.63 4.27
CA ASP A 19 9.51 -5.24 3.95
C ASP A 19 9.90 -5.10 2.45
N LEU A 20 10.90 -5.87 2.01
CA LEU A 20 11.40 -5.77 0.65
C LEU A 20 10.40 -6.30 -0.39
N SER A 21 9.51 -7.21 0.02
CA SER A 21 8.52 -7.83 -0.85
C SER A 21 7.50 -6.81 -1.37
N ASP A 22 7.18 -5.78 -0.59
CA ASP A 22 6.36 -4.64 -1.02
C ASP A 22 6.94 -3.93 -2.24
N GLY A 23 8.24 -3.65 -2.19
CA GLY A 23 8.96 -3.03 -3.29
C GLY A 23 8.98 -3.92 -4.54
N ILE A 24 9.18 -5.23 -4.36
CA ILE A 24 9.14 -6.20 -5.47
C ILE A 24 7.75 -6.26 -6.09
N TYR A 25 6.70 -6.28 -5.26
CA TYR A 25 5.31 -6.29 -5.69
C TYR A 25 4.98 -5.04 -6.52
N LEU A 26 5.37 -3.86 -6.04
CA LEU A 26 5.15 -2.60 -6.73
C LEU A 26 5.86 -2.53 -8.10
N LEU A 27 7.12 -2.97 -8.15
CA LEU A 27 7.88 -3.05 -9.40
C LEU A 27 7.24 -4.04 -10.39
N SER A 28 6.68 -5.13 -9.87
CA SER A 28 5.97 -6.13 -10.68
C SER A 28 4.70 -5.55 -11.29
N TYR A 29 3.93 -4.76 -10.53
CA TYR A 29 2.79 -4.00 -11.06
C TYR A 29 3.22 -3.01 -12.14
N LEU A 30 4.22 -2.16 -11.84
CA LEU A 30 4.63 -1.05 -12.71
C LEU A 30 5.26 -1.50 -14.03
N PHE A 31 6.04 -2.58 -14.02
CA PHE A 31 6.88 -2.95 -15.17
C PHE A 31 6.56 -4.32 -15.77
N LEU A 32 5.91 -5.21 -15.02
CA LEU A 32 5.59 -6.56 -15.48
C LEU A 32 4.09 -6.79 -15.71
N GLY A 33 3.23 -5.78 -15.46
CA GLY A 33 1.78 -5.93 -15.57
C GLY A 33 1.20 -6.86 -14.50
N GLY A 34 1.84 -6.90 -13.33
CA GLY A 34 1.35 -7.63 -12.16
C GLY A 34 0.02 -7.08 -11.63
N PRO A 35 -0.57 -7.75 -10.62
CA PRO A 35 -1.79 -7.28 -9.97
C PRO A 35 -1.59 -5.89 -9.32
N ALA A 36 -2.67 -5.11 -9.25
CA ALA A 36 -2.64 -3.82 -8.57
C ALA A 36 -2.36 -4.00 -7.06
N PRO A 37 -1.64 -3.06 -6.42
CA PRO A 37 -1.49 -3.01 -4.97
C PRO A 37 -2.84 -2.93 -4.25
N ALA A 38 -2.91 -3.52 -3.06
CA ALA A 38 -4.08 -3.41 -2.20
C ALA A 38 -4.33 -1.94 -1.80
N SER A 39 -5.57 -1.62 -1.41
CA SER A 39 -5.90 -0.29 -0.86
C SER A 39 -5.03 -0.01 0.38
N PRO A 40 -4.47 1.21 0.54
CA PRO A 40 -4.74 2.48 -0.16
C PRO A 40 -3.84 2.74 -1.39
N GLY A 41 -3.59 1.70 -2.19
CA GLY A 41 -2.91 1.75 -3.49
C GLY A 41 -3.60 2.59 -4.59
N PRO A 42 -3.04 2.57 -5.82
CA PRO A 42 -2.96 3.69 -6.76
C PRO A 42 -4.29 4.37 -7.16
N PRO A 43 -4.25 5.65 -7.58
CA PRO A 43 -5.42 6.53 -7.80
C PRO A 43 -6.44 6.11 -8.86
N ILE A 44 -6.21 5.01 -9.56
CA ILE A 44 -7.12 4.51 -10.61
C ILE A 44 -8.39 3.89 -10.02
N GLU A 45 -8.37 3.49 -8.76
CA GLU A 45 -9.54 3.04 -8.00
C GLU A 45 -9.72 4.00 -6.82
N ALA A 46 -10.94 4.45 -6.56
CA ALA A 46 -11.23 5.37 -5.46
C ALA A 46 -10.66 4.81 -4.15
N CYS A 47 -9.98 5.66 -3.35
CA CYS A 47 -9.36 5.27 -2.09
C CYS A 47 -10.29 4.34 -1.29
N GLY A 48 -9.97 3.05 -1.28
CA GLY A 48 -10.70 2.08 -0.49
C GLY A 48 -10.53 2.35 1.00
N PRO A 49 -11.48 1.91 1.84
CA PRO A 49 -11.26 1.91 3.28
C PRO A 49 -10.06 1.01 3.59
N VAL A 50 -9.21 1.46 4.52
CA VAL A 50 -8.18 0.61 5.12
C VAL A 50 -8.85 -0.68 5.61
N PRO A 51 -8.30 -1.87 5.29
CA PRO A 51 -8.83 -3.12 5.80
C PRO A 51 -8.96 -3.06 7.33
N ALA A 52 -10.13 -3.46 7.85
CA ALA A 52 -10.41 -3.37 9.29
C ALA A 52 -9.45 -4.22 10.15
N ASP A 53 -8.83 -5.22 9.54
CA ASP A 53 -7.86 -6.11 10.17
C ASP A 53 -6.41 -5.60 10.07
N SER A 54 -6.21 -4.42 9.48
CA SER A 54 -4.86 -3.89 9.40
C SER A 54 -4.35 -3.37 10.73
N LEU A 55 -3.15 -3.85 11.06
CA LEU A 55 -2.39 -3.49 12.25
C LEU A 55 -1.39 -2.35 11.96
N LEU A 56 -1.17 -1.98 10.70
CA LEU A 56 -0.18 -0.98 10.31
C LEU A 56 -0.72 0.45 10.45
N GLY A 57 -2.04 0.63 10.27
CA GLY A 57 -2.77 1.86 10.57
C GLY A 57 -2.44 3.05 9.67
N CYS A 58 -3.38 4.01 9.60
CA CYS A 58 -3.19 5.29 8.92
C CYS A 58 -3.76 6.42 9.77
N GLU A 59 -2.87 7.27 10.27
CA GLU A 59 -3.26 8.48 11.01
C GLU A 59 -3.80 9.55 10.04
N ALA A 60 -3.22 9.63 8.85
CA ALA A 60 -3.72 10.44 7.74
C ALA A 60 -3.20 9.93 6.38
N TYR A 61 -4.11 9.77 5.41
CA TYR A 61 -3.77 9.56 3.99
C TYR A 61 -4.44 10.65 3.17
N SER A 62 -3.69 11.70 2.83
CA SER A 62 -4.21 12.92 2.17
C SER A 62 -4.16 12.88 0.64
N GLY A 63 -3.79 11.75 0.04
CA GLY A 63 -3.81 11.61 -1.42
C GLY A 63 -3.57 10.17 -1.87
N CYS A 64 -4.60 9.60 -2.51
CA CYS A 64 -4.42 8.74 -3.68
C CYS A 64 -4.33 9.71 -4.88
#